data_AF-A0A2X4UFX4-F1
#
_entry.id   AF-A0A2X4UFX4-F1
#
_cell.length_a   1.000
_cell.length_b   1.000
_cell.length_c   1.000
_cell.angle_alpha   90.00
_cell.angle_beta   90.00
_cell.angle_gamma   90.00
#
_symmetry.space_group_name_H-M   'P 1'
#
loop_
_entity.id
_entity.type
_entity.pdbx_description
1 polymer ?
#
loop_
_entity_poly.entity_id
_entity_poly.type
_entity_poly.pdbx_seq_one_letter_code
_entity_poly.pdbx_strand_id
1 'polypeptide(L)'
;MTKTYSILGQFYELPDVAYFYDSLSLLDLSKEISDEVLHLDEDLLQVSFSDADETTIDVGWYPSFDEAGAFVVIVIKNRDWDSPLFKASAGWDKADLNSKIEQALDVAQPGN
;
A
#
# COMPACT_ATOMS: atom_id res chain seq x y z
N MET A 1 -4.03 1.93 -20.24
CA MET A 1 -5.34 1.24 -20.13
C MET A 1 -5.77 1.30 -18.66
N THR A 2 -6.97 1.81 -18.38
CA THR A 2 -7.52 1.84 -17.01
C THR A 2 -8.16 0.50 -16.66
N LYS A 3 -7.91 0.01 -15.44
CA LYS A 3 -8.52 -1.20 -14.88
C LYS A 3 -8.99 -0.94 -13.45
N THR A 4 -9.98 -1.70 -13.02
CA THR A 4 -10.48 -1.65 -11.64
C THR A 4 -9.73 -2.67 -10.78
N TYR A 5 -9.24 -2.21 -9.62
CA TYR A 5 -8.58 -3.03 -8.61
C TYR A 5 -9.37 -2.94 -7.30
N SER A 6 -9.41 -4.03 -6.54
CA SER A 6 -9.96 -4.05 -5.18
C SER A 6 -8.79 -4.08 -4.20
N ILE A 7 -8.69 -3.09 -3.32
CA ILE A 7 -7.67 -3.01 -2.26
C ILE A 7 -8.42 -2.83 -0.93
N LEU A 8 -8.23 -3.74 0.02
CA LEU A 8 -8.92 -3.78 1.32
C LEU A 8 -10.45 -3.70 1.24
N GLY A 9 -11.03 -4.18 0.13
CA GLY A 9 -12.47 -4.18 -0.13
C GLY A 9 -13.01 -2.86 -0.71
N GLN A 10 -12.14 -1.88 -0.97
CA GLN A 10 -12.45 -0.65 -1.71
C GLN A 10 -12.06 -0.83 -3.18
N PHE A 11 -12.81 -0.23 -4.10
CA PHE A 11 -12.56 -0.34 -5.55
C PHE A 11 -11.93 0.95 -6.08
N TYR A 12 -10.82 0.80 -6.82
CA TYR A 12 -10.08 1.91 -7.42
C TYR A 12 -9.92 1.69 -8.92
N GLU A 13 -10.18 2.73 -9.71
CA GLU A 13 -9.88 2.74 -11.14
C GLU A 13 -8.47 3.29 -11.35
N LEU A 14 -7.54 2.42 -11.72
CA LEU A 14 -6.12 2.76 -11.83
C LEU A 14 -5.68 2.69 -13.31
N PRO A 15 -5.15 3.79 -13.87
CA PRO A 15 -4.57 3.79 -15.20
C PRO A 15 -3.19 3.15 -15.19
N ASP A 16 -2.83 2.48 -16.29
CA ASP A 16 -1.44 2.15 -16.62
C ASP A 16 -0.67 1.38 -15.52
N VAL A 17 -1.37 0.52 -14.78
CA VAL A 17 -0.73 -0.38 -13.80
C VAL A 17 0.10 -1.43 -14.54
N ALA A 18 1.42 -1.37 -14.32
CA ALA A 18 2.41 -2.30 -14.86
C ALA A 18 2.53 -3.56 -14.00
N TYR A 19 2.43 -3.41 -12.69
CA TYR A 19 2.55 -4.49 -11.71
C TYR A 19 1.58 -4.26 -10.56
N PHE A 20 0.97 -5.35 -10.08
CA PHE A 20 0.03 -5.34 -8.97
C PHE A 20 0.22 -6.61 -8.13
N TYR A 21 0.47 -6.43 -6.84
CA TYR A 21 0.54 -7.47 -5.82
C TYR A 21 -0.26 -7.02 -4.61
N ASP A 22 -1.04 -7.93 -4.02
CA ASP A 22 -1.94 -7.62 -2.90
C ASP A 22 -2.19 -8.87 -2.03
N SER A 23 -1.38 -9.04 -0.99
CA SER A 23 -1.67 -9.93 0.14
C SER A 23 -2.35 -9.19 1.29
N LEU A 24 -2.22 -7.86 1.33
CA LEU A 24 -2.85 -6.98 2.31
C LEU A 24 -4.37 -7.19 2.40
N SER A 25 -5.04 -7.33 1.25
CA SER A 25 -6.49 -7.58 1.18
C SER A 25 -6.93 -8.95 1.73
N LEU A 26 -6.00 -9.86 2.00
CA LEU A 26 -6.30 -11.16 2.60
C LEU A 26 -6.35 -11.10 4.14
N LEU A 27 -5.82 -10.04 4.75
CA LEU A 27 -5.81 -9.86 6.20
C LEU A 27 -7.20 -9.61 6.75
N ASP A 28 -7.50 -10.21 7.92
CA ASP A 28 -8.70 -9.92 8.68
C ASP A 28 -8.42 -8.90 9.79
N LEU A 29 -8.49 -7.62 9.43
CA LEU A 29 -8.33 -6.47 10.34
C LEU A 29 -9.45 -6.34 11.40
N SER A 30 -10.43 -7.27 11.43
CA SER A 30 -11.41 -7.35 12.52
C SER A 30 -10.95 -8.22 13.69
N LYS A 31 -9.88 -9.00 13.50
CA LYS A 31 -9.22 -9.78 14.55
C LYS A 31 -8.11 -8.99 15.25
N GLU A 32 -7.55 -9.58 16.29
CA GLU A 32 -6.35 -9.06 16.95
C GLU A 32 -5.11 -9.24 16.06
N ILE A 33 -4.11 -8.37 16.22
CA ILE A 33 -2.85 -8.44 15.45
C ILE A 33 -2.20 -9.82 15.57
N SER A 34 -2.23 -10.42 16.76
CA SER A 34 -1.63 -11.73 17.05
C SER A 34 -2.18 -12.87 16.19
N ASP A 35 -3.42 -12.76 15.69
CA ASP A 35 -4.04 -13.77 14.83
C ASP A 35 -3.50 -13.72 13.39
N GLU A 36 -2.99 -12.56 12.96
CA GLU A 36 -2.53 -12.32 11.60
C GLU A 36 -1.02 -12.04 11.51
N VAL A 37 -0.33 -11.89 12.65
CA VAL A 37 1.07 -11.42 12.74
C VAL A 37 2.06 -12.19 11.85
N LEU A 38 1.83 -13.49 11.64
CA LEU A 38 2.67 -14.33 10.77
C LEU A 38 2.53 -14.01 9.27
N HIS A 39 1.52 -13.24 8.89
CA HIS A 39 1.30 -12.73 7.52
C HIS A 39 1.81 -11.29 7.37
N LEU A 40 2.22 -10.62 8.45
CA LEU A 40 2.60 -9.20 8.45
C LEU A 40 4.08 -9.01 8.15
N ASP A 41 4.46 -9.16 6.88
CA ASP A 41 5.82 -8.89 6.41
C ASP A 41 5.96 -7.50 5.78
N GLU A 42 7.13 -7.25 5.17
CA GLU A 42 7.49 -5.97 4.57
C GLU A 42 6.80 -5.74 3.20
N ASP A 43 6.18 -6.77 2.60
CA ASP A 43 5.66 -6.75 1.23
C ASP A 43 4.18 -7.18 1.21
N LEU A 44 3.26 -6.26 1.55
CA LEU A 44 1.82 -6.56 1.65
C LEU A 44 1.01 -6.08 0.45
N LEU A 45 1.35 -4.92 -0.11
CA LEU A 45 0.71 -4.37 -1.31
C LEU A 45 1.76 -3.65 -2.14
N GLN A 46 1.78 -3.89 -3.45
CA GLN A 46 2.59 -3.12 -4.38
C GLN A 46 1.80 -2.81 -5.65
N VAL A 47 1.76 -1.52 -6.01
CA VAL A 47 1.16 -1.04 -7.26
C VAL A 47 2.19 -0.21 -7.98
N SER A 48 2.71 -0.72 -9.10
CA SER A 48 3.67 0.01 -9.94
C SER A 48 3.01 0.44 -11.24
N PHE A 49 3.19 1.69 -11.61
CA PHE A 49 2.63 2.31 -12.80
C PHE A 49 3.67 2.31 -13.93
N SER A 50 3.21 2.13 -15.18
CA SER A 50 4.03 2.32 -16.39
C SER A 50 4.02 3.78 -16.85
N ASP A 51 3.95 4.72 -15.92
CA ASP A 51 4.07 6.15 -16.21
C ASP A 51 5.53 6.51 -16.55
N ALA A 52 5.77 7.78 -16.91
CA ALA A 52 7.11 8.24 -17.25
C ALA A 52 8.08 8.25 -16.06
N ASP A 53 7.54 8.18 -14.86
CA ASP A 53 8.26 8.39 -13.60
C ASP A 53 8.49 7.07 -12.84
N GLU A 54 8.03 5.93 -13.38
CA GLU A 54 8.04 4.61 -12.73
C GLU A 54 7.54 4.71 -11.28
N THR A 55 6.39 5.35 -11.08
CA THR A 55 5.81 5.52 -9.75
C THR A 55 5.37 4.18 -9.18
N THR A 56 5.69 3.95 -7.90
CA THR A 56 5.28 2.76 -7.16
C THR A 56 4.69 3.16 -5.81
N ILE A 57 3.53 2.59 -5.50
CA ILE A 57 2.96 2.56 -4.15
C ILE A 57 3.33 1.22 -3.54
N ASP A 58 3.81 1.26 -2.30
CA ASP A 58 4.22 0.07 -1.56
C ASP A 58 3.68 0.15 -0.12
N VAL A 59 3.20 -0.97 0.40
CA VAL A 59 2.72 -1.09 1.78
C VAL A 59 3.31 -2.34 2.40
N GLY A 60 3.95 -2.16 3.55
CA GLY A 60 4.48 -3.23 4.38
C GLY A 60 4.18 -3.02 5.85
N TRP A 61 4.50 -4.01 6.68
CA TRP A 61 4.42 -3.95 8.12
C TRP A 61 5.82 -3.96 8.76
N TYR A 62 6.08 -3.01 9.65
CA TYR A 62 7.41 -2.81 10.25
C TYR A 62 7.35 -2.60 11.76
N PRO A 63 8.17 -3.33 12.55
CA PRO A 63 9.00 -4.46 12.14
C PRO A 63 8.16 -5.66 11.66
N SER A 64 8.67 -6.42 10.70
CA SER A 64 7.96 -7.60 10.17
C SER A 64 7.74 -8.64 11.26
N PHE A 65 6.56 -9.28 11.22
CA PHE A 65 6.12 -10.31 12.14
C PHE A 65 6.11 -9.89 13.63
N ASP A 66 6.05 -8.58 13.90
CA ASP A 66 6.01 -8.03 15.26
C ASP A 66 4.65 -7.40 15.56
N GLU A 67 4.00 -7.81 16.64
CA GLU A 67 2.69 -7.27 17.06
C GLU A 67 2.76 -5.77 17.41
N ALA A 68 3.95 -5.26 17.75
CA ALA A 68 4.19 -3.85 18.01
C ALA A 68 4.51 -3.03 16.75
N GLY A 69 4.45 -3.64 15.57
CA GLY A 69 4.69 -2.97 14.31
C GLY A 69 3.55 -2.04 13.87
N ALA A 70 3.71 -1.48 12.68
CA ALA A 70 2.71 -0.65 12.03
C ALA A 70 2.79 -0.83 10.50
N PHE A 71 1.68 -0.58 9.82
CA PHE A 71 1.69 -0.44 8.38
C PHE A 71 2.47 0.81 8.02
N VAL A 72 3.31 0.69 6.99
CA VAL A 72 4.03 1.79 6.37
C VAL A 72 3.62 1.83 4.91
N VAL A 73 2.97 2.94 4.53
CA VAL A 73 2.55 3.21 3.15
C VAL A 73 3.52 4.22 2.55
N ILE A 74 4.13 3.88 1.43
CA ILE A 74 5.07 4.76 0.73
C ILE A 74 4.73 4.90 -0.75
N VAL A 75 5.06 6.07 -1.28
CA VAL A 75 5.07 6.33 -2.72
C VAL A 75 6.48 6.70 -3.11
N ILE A 76 7.02 5.99 -4.08
CA ILE A 76 8.35 6.24 -4.62
C ILE A 76 8.24 6.50 -6.13
N LYS A 77 9.26 7.17 -6.66
CA LYS A 77 9.41 7.45 -8.08
C LYS A 77 10.81 7.03 -8.51
N ASN A 78 10.96 6.56 -9.75
CA ASN A 78 12.24 6.11 -10.30
C ASN A 78 12.96 5.07 -9.43
N ARG A 79 12.20 4.26 -8.67
CA ARG A 79 12.72 3.26 -7.72
C ARG A 79 13.63 3.85 -6.63
N ASP A 80 13.49 5.14 -6.32
CA ASP A 80 14.22 5.80 -5.24
C ASP A 80 13.51 5.58 -3.89
N TRP A 81 13.87 4.50 -3.22
CA TRP A 81 13.34 4.14 -1.90
C TRP A 81 13.88 5.03 -0.77
N ASP A 82 15.00 5.71 -1.00
CA ASP A 82 15.64 6.58 -0.01
C ASP A 82 14.95 7.95 0.06
N SER A 83 14.28 8.37 -1.02
CA SER A 83 13.58 9.65 -1.14
C SER A 83 12.11 9.48 -1.54
N PRO A 84 11.25 8.92 -0.67
CA PRO A 84 9.84 8.72 -0.99
C PRO A 84 9.13 10.07 -1.20
N LEU A 85 8.25 10.11 -2.20
CA LEU A 85 7.35 11.24 -2.46
C LEU A 85 6.30 11.38 -1.34
N PHE A 86 5.92 10.25 -0.75
CA PHE A 86 4.98 10.17 0.36
C PHE A 86 5.38 9.02 1.27
N LYS A 87 5.23 9.24 2.58
CA LYS A 87 5.37 8.20 3.60
C LYS A 87 4.40 8.47 4.73
N ALA A 88 3.58 7.48 5.05
CA ALA A 88 2.68 7.51 6.19
C ALA A 88 2.70 6.17 6.91
N SER A 89 2.30 6.19 8.19
CA SER A 89 2.10 4.99 8.99
C SER A 89 0.65 4.90 9.45
N ALA A 90 0.15 3.68 9.57
CA ALA A 90 -1.14 3.37 10.18
C ALA A 90 -0.96 2.20 11.16
N GLY A 91 -1.68 2.25 12.29
CA GLY A 91 -1.76 1.11 13.20
C GLY A 91 -2.66 0.00 12.65
N TRP A 92 -3.06 -0.94 13.51
CA TRP A 92 -4.05 -1.98 13.18
C TRP A 92 -5.48 -1.41 13.10
N ASP A 93 -5.71 -0.49 12.16
CA ASP A 93 -6.98 0.17 11.91
C ASP A 93 -7.24 0.23 10.39
N LYS A 94 -8.27 -0.49 9.95
CA LYS A 94 -8.62 -0.60 8.53
C LYS A 94 -9.00 0.76 7.90
N ALA A 95 -9.70 1.62 8.65
CA ALA A 95 -10.17 2.88 8.11
C ALA A 95 -9.02 3.88 7.95
N ASP A 96 -8.11 3.96 8.93
CA ASP A 96 -6.92 4.80 8.82
C ASP A 96 -5.99 4.30 7.72
N LEU A 97 -5.77 2.97 7.62
CA LEU A 97 -4.96 2.39 6.55
C LEU A 97 -5.53 2.68 5.15
N ASN A 98 -6.85 2.49 4.96
CA ASN A 98 -7.52 2.88 3.71
C ASN A 98 -7.29 4.35 3.38
N SER A 99 -7.42 5.24 4.37
CA SER A 99 -7.18 6.67 4.17
C SER A 99 -5.73 6.98 3.78
N LYS A 100 -4.73 6.25 4.29
CA LYS A 100 -3.33 6.41 3.86
C LYS A 100 -3.09 5.91 2.45
N ILE A 101 -3.72 4.80 2.07
CA ILE A 101 -3.64 4.25 0.71
C ILE A 101 -4.29 5.21 -0.29
N GLU A 102 -5.43 5.81 0.05
CA GLU A 102 -6.08 6.84 -0.78
C GLU A 102 -5.17 8.06 -0.98
N GLN A 103 -4.54 8.57 0.08
CA GLN A 103 -3.57 9.66 -0.04
C GLN A 103 -2.36 9.28 -0.89
N ALA A 104 -1.87 8.05 -0.77
CA ALA A 104 -0.78 7.55 -1.60
C ALA A 104 -1.17 7.47 -3.08
N LEU A 105 -2.40 7.02 -3.38
CA LEU A 105 -2.95 7.01 -4.73
C LEU A 105 -3.08 8.42 -5.33
N ASP A 106 -3.54 9.38 -4.53
CA ASP A 106 -3.64 10.79 -4.96
C ASP A 106 -2.26 11.38 -5.28
N VAL A 107 -1.22 11.02 -4.54
CA VAL A 107 0.16 11.45 -4.82
C VAL A 107 0.74 10.74 -6.04
N ALA A 108 0.39 9.47 -6.25
CA ALA A 108 0.93 8.65 -7.33
C ALA A 108 0.34 8.97 -8.71
N GLN A 109 -0.84 9.59 -8.79
CA GLN A 109 -1.46 9.96 -10.06
C GLN A 109 -0.95 11.33 -10.55
N PRO A 110 -0.26 11.40 -11.70
CA PRO A 110 0.19 12.67 -12.25
C PRO A 110 -1.01 13.49 -12.77
N GLY A 111 -1.40 14.56 -12.06
CA GLY A 111 -2.39 15.52 -12.56
C GLY A 111 -3.38 16.16 -11.57
N ASN A 112 -3.20 16.02 -10.25
CA ASN A 112 -3.89 16.86 -9.27
C ASN A 112 -3.14 18.17 -9.00
#